data_AF-A0A7S2IQG8-F1
#
_entry.id   AF-A0A7S2IQG8-F1
#
_cell.length_a   1.000
_cell.length_b   1.000
_cell.length_c   1.000
_cell.angle_alpha   90.00
_cell.angle_beta   90.00
_cell.angle_gamma   90.00
#
_symmetry.space_group_name_H-M   'P 1'
#
loop_
_entity.id
_entity.type
_entity.pdbx_description
1 polymer ?
#
loop_
_entity_poly.entity_id
_entity_poly.type
_entity_poly.pdbx_seq_one_letter_code
_entity_poly.pdbx_strand_id
1 'polypeptide(L)'
;GPQLDDGDSNDVHKTDAALRLLTTYAANRSRFFLALGLSATHVMRPAALCSERAARAGGYTEQKLEAITLPVARQEERRPPLATWPNYDVKADSKMTLRKRTLSPRQQRQAIASYYACASHVDAQIGRLMSALPRLGLSESTAIIVHSDH
;
A
#
# COMPACT_ATOMS: atom_id res chain seq x y z
N GLY A 1 -17.72 -4.51 18.99
CA GLY A 1 -16.83 -5.59 18.49
C GLY A 1 -15.45 -5.01 18.29
N PRO A 2 -14.36 -5.80 18.37
CA PRO A 2 -13.02 -5.24 18.19
C PRO A 2 -12.92 -4.71 16.76
N GLN A 3 -12.60 -3.41 16.64
CA GLN A 3 -12.36 -2.75 15.36
C GLN A 3 -11.16 -3.43 14.69
N LEU A 4 -11.39 -4.04 13.54
CA LEU A 4 -10.33 -4.48 12.63
C LEU A 4 -9.78 -3.23 11.94
N ASP A 5 -8.86 -2.55 12.62
CA ASP A 5 -8.15 -1.37 12.13
C ASP A 5 -6.83 -1.76 11.46
N ASP A 6 -6.93 -2.65 10.46
CA ASP A 6 -5.81 -3.13 9.66
C ASP A 6 -6.09 -2.76 8.20
N GLY A 7 -5.32 -1.82 7.63
CA GLY A 7 -5.46 -1.37 6.23
C GLY A 7 -5.52 -2.49 5.20
N ASP A 8 -4.84 -3.61 5.44
CA ASP A 8 -4.91 -4.83 4.63
C ASP A 8 -6.33 -5.42 4.57
N SER A 9 -7.07 -5.41 5.67
CA SER A 9 -8.43 -5.95 5.71
C SER A 9 -9.37 -5.09 4.87
N ASN A 10 -9.10 -3.79 4.79
CA ASN A 10 -9.90 -2.87 3.99
C ASN A 10 -9.73 -3.15 2.48
N ASP A 11 -8.50 -3.29 2.01
CA ASP A 11 -8.23 -3.54 0.58
C ASP A 11 -8.72 -4.92 0.13
N VAL A 12 -8.65 -5.93 1.01
CA VAL A 12 -9.29 -7.23 0.77
C VAL A 12 -10.81 -7.08 0.64
N HIS A 13 -11.48 -6.38 1.56
CA HIS A 13 -12.94 -6.19 1.50
C HIS A 13 -13.39 -5.40 0.27
N LYS A 14 -12.66 -4.34 -0.09
CA LYS A 14 -12.93 -3.57 -1.32
C LYS A 14 -12.79 -4.45 -2.56
N THR A 15 -11.75 -5.29 -2.60
CA THR A 15 -11.53 -6.25 -3.68
C THR A 15 -12.65 -7.27 -3.76
N ASP A 16 -13.12 -7.79 -2.63
CA ASP A 16 -14.25 -8.72 -2.58
C ASP A 16 -15.54 -8.08 -3.09
N ALA A 17 -15.79 -6.82 -2.71
CA ALA A 17 -16.95 -6.07 -3.19
C ALA A 17 -16.87 -5.84 -4.71
N ALA A 18 -15.71 -5.46 -5.22
CA ALA A 18 -15.46 -5.30 -6.66
C ALA A 18 -15.70 -6.60 -7.42
N LEU A 19 -15.20 -7.74 -6.92
CA LEU A 19 -15.43 -9.05 -7.54
C LEU A 19 -16.92 -9.44 -7.59
N ARG A 20 -17.67 -9.15 -6.53
CA ARG A 20 -19.13 -9.35 -6.51
C ARG A 20 -19.83 -8.50 -7.56
N LEU A 21 -19.47 -7.21 -7.65
CA LEU A 21 -20.03 -6.30 -8.67
C LEU A 21 -19.71 -6.77 -10.09
N LEU A 22 -18.46 -7.16 -10.38
CA LEU A 22 -18.07 -7.70 -11.68
C LEU A 22 -18.88 -8.95 -12.04
N THR A 23 -19.14 -9.83 -11.07
CA THR A 23 -19.97 -11.03 -11.26
C THR A 23 -21.41 -10.63 -11.64
N THR A 24 -21.98 -9.65 -10.93
CA THR A 24 -23.32 -9.13 -11.25
C THR A 24 -23.38 -8.49 -12.64
N TYR A 25 -22.39 -7.68 -13.01
CA TYR A 25 -22.34 -7.05 -14.34
C TYR A 25 -22.21 -8.08 -15.46
N ALA A 26 -21.37 -9.10 -15.27
CA ALA A 26 -21.23 -10.20 -16.22
C ALA A 26 -22.55 -10.97 -16.41
N ALA A 27 -23.22 -11.34 -15.30
CA ALA A 27 -24.49 -12.06 -15.34
C ALA A 27 -25.58 -11.26 -16.07
N ASN A 28 -25.65 -9.95 -15.80
CA ASN A 28 -26.66 -9.06 -16.38
C ASN A 28 -26.26 -8.50 -17.76
N ARG A 29 -25.07 -8.83 -18.27
CA ARG A 29 -24.48 -8.25 -19.50
C ARG A 29 -24.54 -6.72 -19.52
N SER A 30 -24.36 -6.10 -18.36
CA SER A 30 -24.47 -4.65 -18.19
C SER A 30 -23.13 -3.97 -18.46
N ARG A 31 -23.17 -2.79 -19.11
CA ARG A 31 -22.00 -1.91 -19.19
C ARG A 31 -21.68 -1.37 -17.80
N PHE A 32 -20.39 -1.21 -17.50
CA PHE A 32 -19.97 -0.70 -16.20
C PHE A 32 -18.80 0.27 -16.33
N PHE A 33 -18.65 1.10 -15.30
CA PHE A 33 -17.43 1.81 -14.95
C PHE A 33 -17.17 1.50 -13.48
N LEU A 34 -16.06 0.85 -13.17
CA LEU A 34 -15.72 0.42 -11.82
C LEU A 34 -14.40 1.06 -11.40
N ALA A 35 -14.46 1.93 -10.41
CA ALA A 35 -13.28 2.52 -9.77
C ALA A 35 -13.03 1.83 -8.41
N LEU A 36 -11.80 1.38 -8.19
CA LEU A 36 -11.38 0.70 -6.96
C LEU A 36 -10.14 1.39 -6.39
N GLY A 37 -10.27 2.01 -5.22
CA GLY A 37 -9.16 2.65 -4.51
C GLY A 37 -8.54 1.73 -3.46
N LEU A 38 -7.33 1.25 -3.71
CA LEU A 38 -6.52 0.49 -2.75
C LEU A 38 -5.62 1.47 -1.97
N SER A 39 -5.37 1.19 -0.69
CA SER A 39 -4.81 2.18 0.25
C SER A 39 -3.69 1.67 1.14
N ALA A 40 -3.31 0.38 1.07
CA ALA A 40 -2.34 -0.19 2.00
C ALA A 40 -0.94 0.47 1.94
N THR A 41 -0.56 1.13 0.84
CA THR A 41 0.71 1.87 0.71
C THR A 41 0.68 3.27 1.32
N HIS A 42 -0.49 3.80 1.67
CA HIS A 42 -0.60 5.04 2.41
C HIS A 42 -0.18 4.84 3.87
N VAL A 43 0.37 5.87 4.52
CA VAL A 43 0.67 5.80 5.96
C VAL A 43 -0.63 5.49 6.71
N MET A 44 -0.73 4.27 7.24
CA MET A 44 -1.95 3.80 7.91
C MET A 44 -2.05 4.34 9.34
N ARG A 45 -0.91 4.35 10.06
CA ARG A 45 -0.82 4.86 11.42
C ARG A 45 0.48 5.64 11.64
N PRO A 46 0.48 6.58 12.60
CA PRO A 46 1.70 7.18 13.11
C PRO A 46 2.76 6.11 13.41
N ALA A 47 3.98 6.31 12.90
CA ALA A 47 5.10 5.36 13.01
C ALA A 47 4.96 4.02 12.24
N ALA A 48 3.87 3.76 11.50
CA ALA A 48 3.66 2.51 10.78
C ALA A 48 3.09 2.75 9.38
N LEU A 49 3.89 2.43 8.36
CA LEU A 49 3.50 2.56 6.95
C LEU A 49 2.54 1.46 6.48
N CYS A 50 2.53 0.31 7.17
CA CYS A 50 1.86 -0.89 6.71
C CYS A 50 1.22 -1.60 7.90
N SER A 51 0.18 -2.41 7.66
CA SER A 51 -0.35 -3.26 8.73
C SER A 51 0.72 -4.26 9.18
N GLU A 52 0.67 -4.68 10.45
CA GLU A 52 1.59 -5.70 10.93
C GLU A 52 1.47 -7.02 10.15
N ARG A 53 0.28 -7.31 9.59
CA ARG A 53 0.03 -8.54 8.84
C ARG A 53 0.78 -8.54 7.51
N ALA A 54 0.65 -7.52 6.67
CA ALA A 54 1.42 -7.40 5.44
C ALA A 54 2.93 -7.33 5.73
N ALA A 55 3.35 -6.58 6.76
CA ALA A 55 4.74 -6.53 7.16
C ALA A 55 5.31 -7.90 7.57
N ARG A 56 4.53 -8.72 8.31
CA ARG A 56 4.90 -10.10 8.67
C ARG A 56 4.89 -11.03 7.46
N ALA A 57 3.91 -10.89 6.56
CA ALA A 57 3.84 -11.68 5.33
C ALA A 57 5.06 -11.42 4.42
N GLY A 58 5.62 -10.21 4.44
CA GLY A 58 6.88 -9.89 3.76
C GLY A 58 8.12 -10.61 4.33
N GLY A 59 8.05 -11.15 5.56
CA GLY A 59 9.06 -12.06 6.11
C GLY A 59 10.47 -11.47 6.18
N TYR A 60 10.60 -10.21 6.62
CA TYR A 60 11.89 -9.53 6.71
C TYR A 60 12.66 -9.96 7.97
N THR A 61 13.89 -10.43 7.77
CA THR A 61 14.85 -10.70 8.86
C THR A 61 15.78 -9.50 9.02
N GLU A 62 16.52 -9.41 10.13
CA GLU A 62 17.53 -8.36 10.30
C GLU A 62 18.57 -8.37 9.17
N GLN A 63 18.99 -9.54 8.67
CA GLN A 63 19.91 -9.60 7.52
C GLN A 63 19.29 -8.99 6.25
N LYS A 64 18.00 -9.24 5.99
CA LYS A 64 17.29 -8.62 4.85
C LYS A 64 17.16 -7.11 5.02
N LEU A 65 16.92 -6.66 6.26
CA LEU A 65 16.91 -5.24 6.54
C LEU A 65 18.27 -4.62 6.26
N GLU A 66 19.37 -5.20 6.75
CA GLU A 66 20.73 -4.68 6.51
C GLU A 66 21.11 -4.61 5.02
N ALA A 67 20.60 -5.54 4.20
CA ALA A 67 20.79 -5.55 2.76
C ALA A 67 20.06 -4.40 2.02
N ILE A 68 19.13 -3.69 2.66
CA ILE A 68 18.46 -2.53 2.05
C ILE A 68 19.44 -1.36 2.01
N THR A 69 19.81 -0.96 0.79
CA THR A 69 20.56 0.28 0.54
C THR A 69 19.68 1.47 0.90
N LEU A 70 20.18 2.33 1.78
CA LEU A 70 19.50 3.57 2.11
C LEU A 70 19.67 4.60 0.98
N PRO A 71 18.63 5.36 0.66
CA PRO A 71 18.77 6.46 -0.28
C PRO A 71 19.75 7.51 0.29
N VAL A 72 20.40 8.24 -0.62
CA VAL A 72 21.28 9.35 -0.24
C VAL A 72 20.49 10.33 0.63
N ALA A 73 21.13 10.84 1.68
CA ALA A 73 20.48 11.79 2.57
C ALA A 73 20.08 13.04 1.77
N ARG A 74 18.82 13.47 1.85
CA ARG A 74 18.30 14.63 1.11
C ARG A 74 19.08 15.93 1.34
N GLN A 75 19.84 16.05 2.43
CA GLN A 75 20.72 17.20 2.66
C GLN A 75 21.87 17.30 1.64
N GLU A 76 22.16 16.22 0.94
CA GLU A 76 23.18 16.12 -0.12
C GLU A 76 22.57 16.34 -1.52
N GLU A 77 21.24 16.41 -1.64
CA GLU A 77 20.50 16.63 -2.90
C GLU A 77 20.52 18.13 -3.26
N ARG A 78 21.68 18.60 -3.74
CA ARG A 78 21.94 20.01 -4.00
C ARG A 78 21.33 20.48 -5.34
N ARG A 79 20.23 21.23 -5.23
CA ARG A 79 19.76 22.36 -6.09
C ARG A 79 18.67 22.08 -7.16
N PRO A 80 17.63 22.95 -7.23
CA PRO A 80 17.28 24.00 -6.26
C PRO A 80 16.89 23.36 -4.90
N PRO A 81 17.00 24.09 -3.77
CA PRO A 81 16.60 23.55 -2.48
C PRO A 81 15.14 23.15 -2.55
N LEU A 82 14.89 21.84 -2.60
CA LEU A 82 13.53 21.32 -2.63
C LEU A 82 12.81 21.84 -1.39
N ALA A 83 11.69 22.55 -1.57
CA ALA A 83 10.75 22.89 -0.52
C ALA A 83 10.09 21.59 -0.01
N THR A 84 10.88 20.76 0.68
CA THR A 84 10.45 19.46 1.17
C THR A 84 10.21 19.57 2.65
N TRP A 85 8.99 19.22 3.02
CA TRP A 85 8.57 19.15 4.41
C TRP A 85 8.88 17.76 4.94
N PRO A 86 9.31 17.63 6.22
CA PRO A 86 9.36 16.33 6.87
C PRO A 86 7.97 15.68 6.79
N ASN A 87 7.91 14.40 6.39
CA ASN A 87 6.69 13.63 6.62
C ASN A 87 6.59 13.36 8.14
N TYR A 88 5.67 14.07 8.80
CA TYR A 88 5.52 14.01 10.25
C TYR A 88 4.86 12.73 10.72
N ASP A 89 4.06 12.07 9.88
CA ASP A 89 3.33 10.86 10.24
C ASP A 89 4.28 9.67 10.43
N VAL A 90 5.33 9.60 9.60
CA VAL A 90 6.40 8.59 9.73
C VAL A 90 7.30 8.88 10.94
N LYS A 91 7.40 10.15 11.35
CA LYS A 91 8.26 10.60 12.45
C LYS A 91 7.56 10.64 13.81
N ALA A 92 6.24 10.53 13.84
CA ALA A 92 5.47 10.47 15.06
C ALA A 92 5.77 9.18 15.83
N ASP A 93 5.59 9.20 17.15
CA ASP A 93 5.44 7.97 17.93
C ASP A 93 4.03 7.39 17.74
N SER A 94 3.82 6.14 18.13
CA SER A 94 2.53 5.45 17.98
C SER A 94 1.37 6.15 18.71
N LYS A 95 1.67 7.02 19.69
CA LYS A 95 0.68 7.81 20.46
C LYS A 95 0.44 9.21 19.90
N MET A 96 1.13 9.63 18.82
CA MET A 96 1.07 11.00 18.28
C MET A 96 1.45 12.10 19.28
N THR A 97 2.16 11.74 20.35
CA THR A 97 2.56 12.68 21.41
C THR A 97 3.93 13.29 21.16
N LEU A 98 4.78 12.62 20.37
CA LEU A 98 6.15 13.03 20.12
C LEU A 98 6.50 12.89 18.64
N ARG A 99 7.25 13.86 18.11
CA ARG A 99 7.77 13.83 16.74
C ARG A 99 9.30 13.74 16.77
N LYS A 100 9.85 12.70 16.16
CA LYS A 100 11.30 12.54 16.00
C LYS A 100 11.81 13.54 14.98
N ARG A 101 13.00 14.12 15.21
CA ARG A 101 13.66 14.98 14.21
C ARG A 101 14.20 14.14 13.04
N THR A 102 14.77 12.97 13.33
CA THR A 102 15.39 12.05 12.37
C THR A 102 15.01 10.59 12.68
N LEU A 103 15.07 9.73 11.66
CA LEU A 103 14.92 8.27 11.81
C LEU A 103 16.30 7.62 11.79
N SER A 104 16.53 6.61 12.64
CA SER A 104 17.76 5.83 12.57
C SER A 104 17.87 5.05 11.26
N PRO A 105 19.08 4.66 10.81
CA PRO A 105 19.24 3.83 9.61
C PRO A 105 18.35 2.58 9.63
N ARG A 106 18.28 1.88 10.77
CA ARG A 106 17.41 0.71 10.95
C ARG A 106 15.93 1.06 10.76
N GLN A 107 15.46 2.17 11.34
CA GLN A 107 14.07 2.63 11.16
C GLN A 107 13.76 2.98 9.70
N GLN A 108 14.71 3.59 8.99
CA GLN A 108 14.54 3.89 7.56
C GLN A 108 14.44 2.60 6.72
N ARG A 109 15.30 1.61 6.98
CA ARG A 109 15.23 0.31 6.28
C ARG A 109 13.93 -0.43 6.59
N GLN A 110 13.50 -0.39 7.85
CA GLN A 110 12.21 -0.96 8.26
C GLN A 110 11.04 -0.28 7.54
N ALA A 111 11.05 1.04 7.42
CA ALA A 111 10.04 1.79 6.67
C ALA A 111 10.02 1.37 5.18
N ILE A 112 11.18 1.30 4.53
CA ILE A 112 11.30 0.84 3.13
C ILE A 112 10.77 -0.60 2.99
N ALA A 113 11.17 -1.51 3.87
CA ALA A 113 10.70 -2.89 3.86
C ALA A 113 9.18 -2.98 4.01
N SER A 114 8.61 -2.26 4.99
CA SER A 114 7.17 -2.22 5.21
C SER A 114 6.40 -1.66 4.01
N TYR A 115 6.92 -0.63 3.35
CA TYR A 115 6.30 -0.08 2.15
C TYR A 115 6.23 -1.13 1.04
N TYR A 116 7.33 -1.83 0.76
CA TYR A 116 7.33 -2.90 -0.26
C TYR A 116 6.42 -4.06 0.10
N ALA A 117 6.30 -4.42 1.39
CA ALA A 117 5.35 -5.43 1.84
C ALA A 117 3.90 -5.05 1.49
N CYS A 118 3.55 -3.79 1.75
CA CYS A 118 2.23 -3.26 1.43
C CYS A 118 2.00 -3.11 -0.08
N ALA A 119 3.02 -2.74 -0.84
CA ALA A 119 2.95 -2.75 -2.31
C ALA A 119 2.68 -4.16 -2.86
N SER A 120 3.34 -5.18 -2.32
CA SER A 120 3.06 -6.59 -2.67
C SER A 120 1.65 -7.02 -2.25
N HIS A 121 1.12 -6.51 -1.14
CA HIS A 121 -0.27 -6.76 -0.74
C HIS A 121 -1.27 -6.17 -1.76
N VAL A 122 -1.04 -4.92 -2.19
CA VAL A 122 -1.85 -4.26 -3.23
C VAL A 122 -1.77 -5.02 -4.54
N ASP A 123 -0.58 -5.43 -4.97
CA ASP A 123 -0.35 -6.25 -6.15
C ASP A 123 -1.16 -7.56 -6.10
N ALA A 124 -1.14 -8.25 -4.96
CA ALA A 124 -1.95 -9.45 -4.77
C ALA A 124 -3.46 -9.18 -4.93
N GLN A 125 -3.97 -8.04 -4.43
CA GLN A 125 -5.37 -7.67 -4.62
C GLN A 125 -5.70 -7.37 -6.09
N ILE A 126 -4.82 -6.68 -6.80
CA ILE A 126 -4.95 -6.46 -8.25
C ILE A 126 -4.97 -7.80 -8.99
N GLY A 127 -4.04 -8.71 -8.65
CA GLY A 127 -3.96 -10.05 -9.22
C GLY A 127 -5.27 -10.85 -9.08
N ARG A 128 -5.99 -10.70 -7.96
CA ARG A 128 -7.31 -11.34 -7.75
C ARG A 128 -8.35 -10.83 -8.76
N LEU A 129 -8.37 -9.52 -9.03
CA LEU A 129 -9.28 -8.91 -10.01
C LEU A 129 -8.91 -9.35 -11.43
N MET A 130 -7.63 -9.26 -11.78
CA MET A 130 -7.14 -9.65 -13.11
C MET A 130 -7.44 -11.13 -13.40
N SER A 131 -7.30 -11.99 -12.40
CA SER A 131 -7.62 -13.41 -12.53
C SER A 131 -9.12 -13.67 -12.72
N ALA A 132 -9.99 -12.77 -12.26
CA ALA A 132 -11.45 -12.96 -12.34
C ALA A 132 -12.03 -12.59 -13.70
N LEU A 133 -11.49 -11.56 -14.37
CA LEU A 133 -11.97 -11.10 -15.67
C LEU A 133 -12.11 -12.22 -16.73
N PRO A 134 -11.13 -13.12 -16.95
CA PRO A 134 -11.29 -14.19 -17.93
C PRO A 134 -12.35 -15.21 -17.52
N ARG A 135 -12.47 -15.53 -16.23
CA ARG A 135 -13.50 -16.46 -15.73
C ARG A 135 -14.91 -15.91 -15.89
N LEU A 136 -15.05 -14.58 -15.88
CA LEU A 136 -16.33 -13.89 -16.08
C LEU A 136 -16.59 -13.53 -17.56
N GLY A 137 -15.67 -13.87 -18.48
CA GLY A 137 -15.79 -13.52 -19.89
C GLY A 137 -15.68 -12.00 -20.17
N LEU A 138 -15.02 -11.26 -19.28
CA LEU A 138 -14.92 -9.80 -19.34
C LEU A 138 -13.59 -9.30 -19.95
N SER A 139 -12.60 -10.17 -20.17
CA SER A 139 -11.25 -9.77 -20.59
C SER A 139 -11.22 -8.94 -21.88
N GLU A 140 -11.95 -9.36 -22.91
CA GLU A 140 -11.91 -8.73 -24.24
C GLU A 140 -12.71 -7.42 -24.32
N SER A 141 -13.54 -7.13 -23.31
CA SER A 141 -14.48 -6.00 -23.31
C SER A 141 -14.22 -4.99 -22.20
N THR A 142 -13.15 -5.16 -21.43
CA THR A 142 -12.81 -4.32 -20.28
C THR A 142 -11.46 -3.65 -20.49
N ALA A 143 -11.46 -2.32 -20.60
CA ALA A 143 -10.23 -1.54 -20.48
C ALA A 143 -9.85 -1.41 -18.99
N ILE A 144 -8.56 -1.51 -18.69
CA ILE A 144 -8.04 -1.49 -17.32
C ILE A 144 -7.05 -0.33 -17.21
N ILE A 145 -7.27 0.53 -16.22
CA ILE A 145 -6.39 1.68 -15.93
C ILE A 145 -5.87 1.50 -14.51
N VAL A 146 -4.55 1.52 -14.37
CA VAL A 146 -3.87 1.50 -13.07
C VAL A 146 -3.16 2.82 -12.88
N HIS A 147 -3.44 3.48 -11.76
CA HIS A 147 -2.87 4.79 -11.42
C HIS A 147 -2.76 4.95 -9.90
N SER A 148 -1.88 5.86 -9.47
CA SER A 148 -1.70 6.30 -8.07
C SER A 148 -2.02 7.78 -7.99
N ASP A 149 -2.59 8.25 -6.89
CA ASP A 149 -2.87 9.67 -6.68
C ASP A 149 -1.60 10.53 -6.58
N HIS A 150 -0.51 9.96 -6.05
CA HIS A 150 0.81 10.55 -6.00
C HIS A 150 1.94 9.51 -5.91
#